data_AF-A0A5C1AUX9-F1
#
_entry.id   AF-A0A5C1AUX9-F1
#
_cell.length_a   1.000
_cell.length_b   1.000
_cell.length_c   1.000
_cell.angle_alpha   90.00
_cell.angle_beta   90.00
_cell.angle_gamma   90.00
#
_symmetry.space_group_name_H-M   'P 1'
#
loop_
_entity.id
_entity.type
_entity.pdbx_description
1 polymer ?
#
loop_
_entity_poly.entity_id
_entity_poly.type
_entity_poly.pdbx_seq_one_letter_code
_entity_poly.pdbx_strand_id
1 'polypeptide(L)'
;MKAGTEIPRGRYRHCKGQEYEVVDVARHHETHEEVVVYRALYGDRLTWVRPLANFVERVPAPGGSVARLLYVGTTGDEFPAVDFGTDPEGGASA
;
A
#
# COMPACT_ATOMS: atom_id res chain seq x y z
N MET A 1 15.67 -16.97 -8.88
CA MET A 1 15.44 -15.51 -8.90
C MET A 1 13.92 -15.31 -8.85
N LYS A 2 13.35 -14.97 -7.68
CA LYS A 2 11.93 -14.55 -7.68
C LYS A 2 11.90 -13.22 -8.41
N ALA A 3 11.13 -13.13 -9.49
CA ALA A 3 10.78 -11.84 -10.05
C ALA A 3 10.04 -11.09 -8.93
N GLY A 4 10.75 -10.18 -8.25
CA GLY A 4 10.14 -9.32 -7.26
C GLY A 4 9.09 -8.52 -7.99
N THR A 5 7.82 -8.74 -7.67
CA THR A 5 6.76 -7.84 -8.09
C THR A 5 6.94 -6.57 -7.27
N GLU A 6 7.89 -5.73 -7.69
CA GLU A 6 8.11 -4.41 -7.10
C GLU A 6 6.90 -3.55 -7.48
N ILE A 7 6.04 -3.28 -6.50
CA ILE A 7 4.92 -2.34 -6.66
C ILE A 7 5.49 -0.95 -6.41
N PRO A 8 5.55 -0.08 -7.45
CA PRO A 8 6.03 1.28 -7.26
C PRO A 8 5.11 2.02 -6.29
N ARG A 9 5.71 2.71 -5.33
CA ARG A 9 4.96 3.60 -4.43
C ARG A 9 4.43 4.79 -5.24
N GLY A 10 3.23 5.25 -4.91
CA GLY A 10 2.58 6.36 -5.59
C GLY A 10 1.10 6.15 -5.86
N ARG A 11 0.54 6.91 -6.81
CA ARG A 11 -0.90 6.94 -7.09
C ARG A 11 -1.31 5.80 -7.99
N TYR A 12 -2.43 5.19 -7.62
CA TYR A 12 -3.11 4.13 -8.34
C TYR A 12 -4.57 4.50 -8.54
N ARG A 13 -5.13 4.13 -9.69
CA ARG A 13 -6.55 4.28 -9.98
C ARG A 13 -7.20 2.91 -10.11
N HIS A 14 -8.25 2.68 -9.33
CA HIS A 14 -9.05 1.48 -9.42
C HIS A 14 -9.95 1.54 -10.65
N CYS A 15 -10.27 0.39 -11.25
CA CYS A 15 -11.15 0.31 -12.43
C CYS A 15 -12.55 0.90 -12.21
N LYS A 16 -12.98 1.03 -10.94
CA LYS A 16 -14.24 1.71 -10.53
C LYS A 16 -14.11 3.24 -10.43
N GLY A 17 -12.96 3.82 -10.78
CA GLY A 17 -12.72 5.26 -10.84
C GLY A 17 -12.10 5.88 -9.59
N GLN A 18 -12.10 5.19 -8.45
CA GLN A 18 -11.51 5.67 -7.20
C GLN A 18 -9.99 5.66 -7.22
N GLU A 19 -9.38 6.66 -6.58
CA GLU A 19 -7.92 6.81 -6.49
C GLU A 19 -7.40 6.38 -5.12
N TYR A 20 -6.23 5.76 -5.15
CA TYR A 20 -5.52 5.24 -4.01
C TYR A 20 -4.05 5.61 -4.12
N GLU A 21 -3.36 5.59 -3.01
CA GLU A 21 -1.92 5.75 -2.94
C GLU A 21 -1.31 4.50 -2.32
N VAL A 22 -0.41 3.83 -3.05
CA VAL A 22 0.43 2.79 -2.47
C VAL A 22 1.52 3.45 -1.67
N VAL A 23 1.48 3.16 -0.38
CA VAL A 23 2.38 3.67 0.64
C VAL A 23 3.60 2.75 0.69
N ASP A 24 3.38 1.45 0.87
CA ASP A 24 4.46 0.47 0.89
C ASP A 24 4.01 -0.96 0.55
N VAL A 25 4.99 -1.85 0.34
CA VAL A 25 4.80 -3.30 0.37
C VAL A 25 5.48 -3.82 1.64
N ALA A 26 4.69 -4.38 2.55
CA ALA A 26 5.16 -4.95 3.79
C ALA A 26 5.12 -6.48 3.74
N ARG A 27 5.77 -7.12 4.71
CA ARG A 27 5.69 -8.57 4.91
C ARG A 27 4.92 -8.87 6.18
N HIS A 28 3.85 -9.65 6.05
CA HIS A 28 3.05 -10.09 7.18
C HIS A 28 3.87 -11.03 8.07
N HIS A 29 4.05 -10.71 9.35
CA HIS A 29 4.98 -11.46 10.21
C HIS A 29 4.52 -12.90 10.49
N GLU A 30 3.22 -13.15 10.67
CA GLU A 30 2.72 -14.49 11.00
C GLU A 30 2.72 -15.44 9.80
N THR A 31 2.32 -14.94 8.63
CA THR A 31 2.20 -15.78 7.41
C THR A 31 3.38 -15.64 6.47
N HIS A 32 4.26 -14.67 6.72
CA HIS A 32 5.38 -14.29 5.86
C HIS A 32 5.00 -13.87 4.44
N GLU A 33 3.73 -13.58 4.19
CA GLU A 33 3.21 -13.16 2.88
C GLU A 33 3.43 -11.67 2.63
N GLU A 34 3.62 -11.30 1.36
CA GLU A 34 3.72 -9.91 0.95
C GLU A 34 2.33 -9.27 0.91
N VAL A 35 2.21 -8.09 1.52
CA VAL A 35 0.99 -7.30 1.59
C VAL A 35 1.26 -5.88 1.12
N VAL A 36 0.29 -5.29 0.43
CA VAL A 36 0.35 -3.90 -0.01
C VAL A 36 -0.39 -3.04 1.00
N VAL A 37 0.29 -2.01 1.49
CA VAL A 37 -0.26 -0.95 2.34
C VAL A 37 -0.59 0.22 1.44
N TYR A 38 -1.88 0.60 1.40
CA TYR A 38 -2.34 1.68 0.53
C TYR A 38 -3.45 2.49 1.18
N ARG A 39 -3.56 3.76 0.81
CA ARG A 39 -4.49 4.73 1.38
C ARG A 39 -5.50 5.19 0.34
N ALA A 40 -6.77 5.28 0.71
CA ALA A 40 -7.77 5.92 -0.14
C ALA A 40 -7.49 7.42 -0.27
N LEU A 41 -7.54 7.98 -1.49
CA LEU A 41 -7.40 9.42 -1.72
C LEU A 41 -8.75 10.15 -1.77
N TYR A 42 -9.81 9.51 -1.26
CA TYR A 42 -11.18 10.00 -1.21
C TYR A 42 -11.81 9.68 0.15
N GLY A 43 -12.94 10.32 0.46
CA GLY A 43 -13.66 10.11 1.72
C GLY A 43 -12.78 10.36 2.95
N ASP A 44 -12.90 9.49 3.95
CA ASP A 44 -12.12 9.54 5.21
C ASP A 44 -10.64 9.16 5.07
N ARG A 45 -10.17 8.88 3.83
CA ARG A 45 -8.77 8.57 3.52
C ARG A 45 -8.17 7.44 4.37
N LEU A 46 -8.96 6.39 4.61
CA LEU A 46 -8.53 5.24 5.39
C LEU A 46 -7.38 4.46 4.70
N THR A 47 -6.53 3.88 5.53
CA THR A 47 -5.44 2.99 5.12
C THR A 47 -5.88 1.54 5.17
N TRP A 48 -5.52 0.78 4.14
CA TRP A 48 -5.89 -0.62 3.94
C TRP A 48 -4.64 -1.47 3.77
N VAL A 49 -4.74 -2.73 4.18
CA VAL A 49 -3.72 -3.76 3.96
C VAL A 49 -4.36 -4.90 3.18
N ARG A 50 -3.71 -5.36 2.12
CA ARG A 50 -4.23 -6.45 1.28
C ARG A 50 -3.11 -7.33 0.76
N PRO A 51 -3.29 -8.65 0.62
CA PRO A 51 -2.28 -9.53 0.01
C PRO A 51 -1.86 -9.03 -1.37
N LEU A 52 -0.56 -9.06 -1.64
CA LEU A 52 0.03 -8.60 -2.90
C LEU A 52 -0.60 -9.30 -4.11
N ALA A 53 -0.79 -10.62 -4.03
CA ALA A 53 -1.43 -11.42 -5.07
C ALA A 53 -2.83 -10.88 -5.45
N ASN A 54 -3.60 -10.45 -4.45
CA ASN A 54 -4.95 -9.91 -4.65
C ASN A 54 -4.93 -8.46 -5.16
N PHE A 55 -3.85 -7.73 -4.89
CA PHE A 55 -3.67 -6.35 -5.34
C PHE A 55 -3.35 -6.30 -6.84
N VAL A 56 -2.47 -7.18 -7.33
CA VAL A 56 -2.07 -7.26 -8.75
C VAL A 56 -3.03 -8.08 -9.62
N GLU A 57 -4.05 -8.68 -9.01
CA GLU A 57 -5.04 -9.48 -9.70
C GLU A 57 -5.74 -8.68 -10.82
N ARG A 58 -5.93 -9.33 -11.97
CA ARG A 58 -6.69 -8.77 -13.09
C ARG A 58 -8.15 -9.17 -12.96
N VAL A 59 -9.04 -8.21 -13.20
CA VAL A 59 -10.49 -8.43 -13.21
C VAL A 59 -11.01 -8.53 -14.65
N PRO A 60 -12.02 -9.40 -14.90
CA PRO A 60 -12.67 -9.47 -16.21
C PRO A 60 -13.41 -8.18 -16.51
N ALA A 61 -13.23 -7.67 -17.73
CA ALA A 61 -13.85 -6.48 -18.28
C ALA A 61 -14.35 -6.77 -19.72
N PRO A 62 -15.25 -5.93 -20.28
CA PRO A 62 -15.86 -6.18 -21.60
C PRO A 62 -14.86 -6.34 -22.76
N GLY A 63 -13.63 -5.82 -22.62
CA GLY A 63 -12.56 -5.92 -23.61
C GLY A 63 -11.41 -6.86 -23.23
N GLY A 64 -11.60 -7.75 -22.24
CA GLY A 64 -10.57 -8.67 -21.75
C GLY A 64 -10.29 -8.51 -20.25
N SER A 65 -9.08 -8.81 -19.79
CA SER A 65 -8.72 -8.69 -18.37
C SER A 65 -7.93 -7.41 -18.09
N VAL A 66 -8.43 -6.55 -17.20
CA VAL A 66 -7.75 -5.30 -16.80
C VAL A 66 -7.17 -5.42 -15.40
N ALA A 67 -6.03 -4.76 -15.14
CA ALA A 67 -5.51 -4.67 -13.79
C ALA A 67 -6.52 -3.96 -12.88
N ARG A 68 -6.75 -4.51 -11.68
CA ARG A 68 -7.71 -3.93 -10.75
C ARG A 68 -7.32 -2.51 -10.31
N LEU A 69 -6.02 -2.28 -10.16
CA LEU A 69 -5.41 -0.98 -9.89
C LEU A 69 -4.35 -0.66 -10.96
N LEU A 70 -4.45 0.53 -11.54
CA LEU A 70 -3.53 1.04 -12.56
C LEU A 70 -2.63 2.10 -11.94
N TYR A 71 -1.31 1.97 -12.08
CA TYR A 71 -0.37 2.99 -11.65
C TYR A 71 -0.54 4.27 -12.48
N VAL A 72 -0.65 5.41 -11.81
CA VAL A 72 -0.89 6.73 -12.42
C VAL A 72 0.36 7.61 -12.33
N GLY A 73 1.22 7.40 -11.33
CA GLY A 73 2.47 8.14 -11.17
C GLY A 73 2.99 8.15 -9.74
N THR A 74 4.21 8.63 -9.55
CA THR A 74 4.85 8.75 -8.24
C THR A 74 4.20 9.90 -7.47
N THR A 75 3.68 9.64 -6.26
CA THR A 75 3.49 10.71 -5.28
C THR A 75 4.89 11.03 -4.75
N GLY A 76 5.39 12.24 -5.01
CA GLY A 76 6.71 12.70 -4.57
C GLY A 76 6.80 13.06 -3.10
N ASP A 77 6.01 12.42 -2.24
CA ASP A 77 6.02 12.67 -0.79
C ASP A 77 6.83 11.54 -0.15
N GLU A 78 8.10 11.83 0.13
CA GLU A 78 8.86 11.08 1.14
C GLU A 78 7.95 11.02 2.37
N PHE A 79 7.69 9.80 2.87
CA PHE A 79 6.91 9.61 4.08
C PHE A 79 7.30 10.69 5.08
N PRO A 80 6.40 11.60 5.51
CA PRO A 80 6.71 12.38 6.68
C PRO A 80 6.98 11.33 7.74
N ALA A 81 8.21 11.34 8.27
CA ALA A 81 8.57 10.48 9.38
C ALA A 81 7.45 10.67 10.39
N VAL A 82 6.60 9.65 10.52
CA VAL A 82 5.63 9.63 11.60
C VAL A 82 6.52 9.62 12.82
N ASP A 83 6.63 10.78 13.47
CA ASP A 83 7.33 10.93 14.73
C ASP A 83 6.48 10.14 15.72
N PHE A 84 6.74 8.83 15.78
CA PHE A 84 6.33 7.99 16.89
C PHE A 84 7.10 8.59 18.05
N GLY A 85 6.49 9.56 18.73
CA GLY A 85 7.13 10.36 19.76
C GLY A 85 8.02 9.45 20.58
N THR A 86 9.32 9.75 20.61
CA THR A 86 10.25 9.08 21.52
C THR A 86 9.60 9.18 22.90
N ASP A 87 9.17 8.05 23.45
CA ASP A 87 8.73 7.95 24.83
C ASP A 87 9.83 8.60 25.69
N PRO A 88 9.58 9.75 26.32
CA PRO A 88 10.55 10.31 27.22
C PRO A 88 10.48 9.49 28.51
N GLU A 89 11.57 8.75 28.75
CA GLU A 89 12.06 8.38 30.07
C GLU A 89 11.35 7.17 30.72
N GLY A 90 12.05 6.10 31.11
CA GLY A 90 13.30 6.14 31.85
C GLY A 90 13.04 6.33 33.34
N GLY A 91 12.29 5.41 33.97
CA GLY A 91 12.07 5.38 35.41
C GLY A 91 12.58 4.08 36.02
N ALA A 92 13.89 3.88 36.05
CA ALA A 92 14.48 2.95 37.01
C ALA A 92 14.23 3.54 38.40
N SER A 93 13.44 2.86 39.23
CA SER A 93 13.37 3.14 40.66
C SER A 93 13.78 1.90 41.43
N ALA A 94 14.63 2.18 42.42
CA ALA A 94 15.35 1.33 43.36
C ALA A 94 14.54 0.23 44.04
#